data_AF-A0A1G2XHX4-F1
#
_entry.id   AF-A0A1G2XHX4-F1
#
_cell.length_a   1.000
_cell.length_b   1.000
_cell.length_c   1.000
_cell.angle_alpha   90.00
_cell.angle_beta   90.00
_cell.angle_gamma   90.00
#
_symmetry.space_group_name_H-M   'P 1'
#
loop_
_entity.id
_entity.type
_entity.pdbx_description
1 polymer ?
#
loop_
_entity_poly.entity_id
_entity_poly.type
_entity_poly.pdbx_seq_one_letter_code
_entity_poly.pdbx_strand_id
1 'polypeptide(L)'
;MNSFSNDVDILRYEPSLFDDLLFSNQILASGSGGVITGTTFAAAGANFVVAQVSAGMVIYLASADGVIDGAYEIVSVGGATELEVSVLRADESAAPIALVDGSAIIYRVCSYQPQSSEVFLQLAAHFDLRPGSPDGKYSVDDVLDVSVLRQTAVYKTLSIIYATICGSDNDETKSFWEKSRYYTGLYEKALQRCKVSVDLGDDGVSDSISSGASVKLTRG
;
A
#
# COMPACT_ATOMS: atom_id res chain seq x y z
N MET A 1 0.94 4.72 -11.41
CA MET A 1 -0.12 3.72 -11.18
C MET A 1 -0.90 4.21 -9.99
N ASN A 2 -2.23 4.27 -10.07
CA ASN A 2 -3.05 4.99 -9.10
C ASN A 2 -3.53 4.03 -8.02
N SER A 3 -3.40 4.44 -6.76
CA SER A 3 -3.90 3.71 -5.60
C SER A 3 -4.36 4.69 -4.51
N PHE A 4 -5.34 4.28 -3.71
CA PHE A 4 -5.75 5.02 -2.51
C PHE A 4 -4.92 4.67 -1.26
N SER A 5 -4.13 3.60 -1.32
CA SER A 5 -3.23 3.15 -0.25
C SER A 5 -1.90 2.65 -0.82
N ASN A 6 -0.82 2.73 -0.05
CA ASN A 6 0.49 2.24 -0.45
C ASN A 6 0.92 1.00 0.36
N ASP A 7 2.10 0.44 0.06
CA ASP A 7 2.60 -0.76 0.74
C ASP A 7 2.92 -0.48 2.22
N VAL A 8 3.35 0.74 2.55
CA VAL A 8 3.55 1.18 3.94
C VAL A 8 2.25 1.15 4.74
N ASP A 9 1.11 1.48 4.11
CA ASP A 9 -0.19 1.35 4.74
C ASP A 9 -0.57 -0.12 5.01
N ILE A 10 -0.12 -1.07 4.18
CA ILE A 10 -0.31 -2.51 4.40
C ILE A 10 0.60 -2.97 5.56
N LEU A 11 1.86 -2.52 5.58
CA LEU A 11 2.85 -2.84 6.62
C LEU A 11 2.34 -2.49 8.02
N ARG A 12 1.58 -1.39 8.16
CA ARG A 12 0.96 -0.99 9.44
C ARG A 12 0.05 -2.04 10.07
N TYR A 13 -0.55 -2.92 9.26
CA TYR A 13 -1.50 -3.93 9.73
C TYR A 13 -0.92 -5.34 9.71
N GLU A 14 -0.15 -5.68 8.67
CA GLU A 14 0.33 -7.04 8.46
C GLU A 14 1.81 -7.06 8.02
N PRO A 15 2.77 -6.88 8.95
CA PRO A 15 4.19 -6.89 8.64
C PRO A 15 4.68 -8.20 8.02
N SER A 16 4.09 -9.34 8.41
CA SER A 16 4.43 -10.68 7.90
C SER A 16 4.31 -10.81 6.37
N LEU A 17 3.50 -9.98 5.72
CA LEU A 17 3.40 -9.95 4.25
C LEU A 17 4.70 -9.48 3.59
N PHE A 18 5.52 -8.70 4.28
CA PHE A 18 6.80 -8.22 3.77
C PHE A 18 7.99 -9.05 4.26
N ASP A 19 7.76 -10.04 5.10
CA ASP A 19 8.78 -10.96 5.58
C ASP A 19 8.59 -12.33 4.92
N ASP A 20 7.82 -13.20 5.55
CA ASP A 20 7.72 -14.64 5.29
C ASP A 20 6.45 -15.07 4.54
N LEU A 21 5.43 -14.21 4.45
CA LEU A 21 4.18 -14.45 3.70
C LEU A 21 4.14 -13.74 2.33
N LEU A 22 5.31 -13.37 1.81
CA LEU A 22 5.42 -12.60 0.58
C LEU A 22 5.02 -13.39 -0.68
N PHE A 23 4.72 -12.69 -1.77
CA PHE A 23 4.61 -13.30 -3.08
C PHE A 23 5.92 -13.15 -3.86
N SER A 24 6.62 -14.24 -4.15
CA SER A 24 7.93 -14.20 -4.82
C SER A 24 7.91 -13.53 -6.19
N ASN A 25 6.77 -13.55 -6.90
CA ASN A 25 6.55 -12.87 -8.17
C ASN A 25 6.21 -11.37 -8.04
N GLN A 26 6.19 -10.83 -6.82
CA GLN A 26 5.98 -9.41 -6.52
C GLN A 26 7.21 -8.74 -5.89
N ILE A 27 8.36 -9.40 -5.98
CA ILE A 27 9.65 -8.81 -5.64
C ILE A 27 10.11 -7.96 -6.83
N LEU A 28 10.28 -6.65 -6.60
CA LEU A 28 10.75 -5.70 -7.62
C LEU A 28 12.28 -5.64 -7.69
N ALA A 29 12.93 -5.71 -6.54
CA ALA A 29 14.38 -5.70 -6.43
C ALA A 29 14.82 -6.55 -5.24
N SER A 30 15.91 -7.28 -5.37
CA SER A 30 16.55 -7.98 -4.25
C SER A 30 18.04 -8.10 -4.48
N GLY A 31 18.78 -8.34 -3.40
CA GLY A 31 20.23 -8.51 -3.47
C GLY A 31 20.86 -8.60 -2.09
N SER A 32 22.18 -8.58 -2.08
CA SER A 32 23.01 -8.55 -0.89
C SER A 32 24.11 -7.50 -1.03
N GLY A 33 24.85 -7.25 0.06
CA GLY A 33 25.91 -6.25 0.03
C GLY A 33 25.41 -4.81 0.21
N GLY A 34 24.17 -4.63 0.65
CA GLY A 34 23.64 -3.31 0.98
C GLY A 34 24.35 -2.69 2.19
N VAL A 35 24.33 -1.36 2.26
CA VAL A 35 24.90 -0.57 3.34
C VAL A 35 23.85 0.40 3.85
N ILE A 36 23.68 0.47 5.17
CA ILE A 36 22.80 1.40 5.86
C ILE A 36 23.66 2.40 6.61
N THR A 37 23.37 3.69 6.43
CA THR A 37 23.95 4.78 7.22
C THR A 37 22.86 5.79 7.55
N GLY A 38 22.44 5.82 8.81
CA GLY A 38 21.29 6.60 9.27
C GLY A 38 19.98 6.17 8.58
N THR A 39 19.45 7.01 7.71
CA THR A 39 18.25 6.75 6.90
C THR A 39 18.59 6.42 5.45
N THR A 40 19.86 6.34 5.08
CA THR A 40 20.27 6.03 3.71
C THR A 40 20.57 4.56 3.57
N PHE A 41 19.94 3.90 2.60
CA PHE A 41 20.28 2.56 2.15
C PHE A 41 20.92 2.62 0.76
N ALA A 42 22.14 2.09 0.62
CA ALA A 42 22.89 2.03 -0.62
C ALA A 42 23.16 0.58 -1.04
N ALA A 43 22.93 0.26 -2.32
CA ALA A 43 23.20 -1.05 -2.90
C ALA A 43 23.81 -0.88 -4.30
N ALA A 44 25.13 -1.04 -4.42
CA ALA A 44 25.88 -0.74 -5.65
C ALA A 44 25.46 -1.59 -6.87
N GLY A 45 24.95 -2.80 -6.65
CA GLY A 45 24.47 -3.69 -7.71
C GLY A 45 22.99 -3.49 -8.07
N ALA A 46 22.27 -2.59 -7.38
CA ALA A 46 20.85 -2.36 -7.59
C ALA A 46 20.58 -1.37 -8.73
N ASN A 47 19.35 -1.40 -9.24
CA ASN A 47 18.80 -0.29 -10.02
C ASN A 47 17.33 -0.08 -9.64
N PHE A 48 17.11 0.65 -8.55
CA PHE A 48 15.78 0.91 -7.97
C PHE A 48 14.85 1.66 -8.92
N VAL A 49 15.40 2.55 -9.74
CA VAL A 49 14.64 3.29 -10.75
C VAL A 49 14.12 2.35 -11.85
N VAL A 50 14.99 1.47 -12.39
CA VAL A 50 14.57 0.48 -13.40
C VAL A 50 13.63 -0.57 -12.82
N ALA A 51 13.82 -0.95 -11.56
CA ALA A 51 12.91 -1.83 -10.81
C ALA A 51 11.57 -1.17 -10.43
N GLN A 52 11.37 0.11 -10.81
CA GLN A 52 10.15 0.87 -10.51
C GLN A 52 9.85 1.00 -9.01
N VAL A 53 10.89 1.00 -8.18
CA VAL A 53 10.75 1.29 -6.76
C VAL A 53 10.36 2.75 -6.57
N SER A 54 9.44 3.02 -5.64
CA SER A 54 8.94 4.36 -5.35
C SER A 54 8.78 4.59 -3.85
N ALA A 55 8.64 5.87 -3.46
CA ALA A 55 8.19 6.23 -2.12
C ALA A 55 6.85 5.54 -1.77
N GLY A 56 6.67 5.18 -0.50
CA GLY A 56 5.50 4.44 -0.01
C GLY A 56 5.54 2.93 -0.29
N MET A 57 6.59 2.42 -0.92
CA MET A 57 6.90 0.99 -0.96
C MET A 57 7.62 0.54 0.33
N VAL A 58 7.80 -0.78 0.48
CA VAL A 58 8.44 -1.39 1.65
C VAL A 58 9.68 -2.17 1.22
N ILE A 59 10.74 -2.04 2.02
CA ILE A 59 11.97 -2.81 1.89
C ILE A 59 12.16 -3.69 3.12
N TYR A 60 12.35 -4.98 2.91
CA TYR A 60 12.82 -5.89 3.93
C TYR A 60 14.35 -5.90 3.93
N LEU A 61 14.95 -5.79 5.13
CA LEU A 61 16.39 -5.74 5.35
C LEU A 61 16.77 -6.80 6.39
N ALA A 62 17.84 -7.53 6.11
CA ALA A 62 18.40 -8.52 7.02
C ALA A 62 19.94 -8.45 7.07
N SER A 63 20.50 -8.46 8.27
CA SER A 63 21.94 -8.60 8.54
C SER A 63 22.27 -9.99 9.05
N ALA A 64 23.49 -10.46 8.79
CA ALA A 64 23.91 -11.82 9.18
C ALA A 64 23.96 -12.04 10.71
N ASP A 65 24.10 -10.97 11.49
CA ASP A 65 24.07 -10.99 12.95
C ASP A 65 22.67 -10.82 13.54
N GLY A 66 21.63 -10.65 12.70
CA GLY A 66 20.23 -10.49 13.11
C GLY A 66 19.91 -9.16 13.79
N VAL A 67 20.85 -8.21 13.83
CA VAL A 67 20.62 -6.87 14.41
C VAL A 67 19.61 -6.07 13.58
N ILE A 68 19.67 -6.25 12.26
CA ILE A 68 18.70 -5.72 11.31
C ILE A 68 17.94 -6.92 10.76
N ASP A 69 16.65 -7.00 11.05
CA ASP A 69 15.77 -8.05 10.55
C ASP A 69 14.34 -7.51 10.58
N GLY A 70 13.86 -7.05 9.43
CA GLY A 70 12.50 -6.52 9.35
C GLY A 70 12.20 -5.68 8.12
N ALA A 71 10.94 -5.26 8.05
CA ALA A 71 10.40 -4.43 7.00
C ALA A 71 10.39 -2.94 7.40
N TYR A 72 10.84 -2.10 6.47
CA TYR A 72 11.04 -0.66 6.63
C TYR A 72 10.35 0.09 5.50
N GLU A 73 9.93 1.33 5.76
CA GLU A 73 9.34 2.16 4.71
C GLU A 73 10.42 2.75 3.80
N ILE A 74 10.12 2.83 2.50
CA ILE A 74 10.88 3.62 1.54
C ILE A 74 10.28 5.01 1.51
N VAL A 75 11.01 5.99 2.04
CA VAL A 75 10.58 7.40 2.11
C VAL A 75 10.79 8.08 0.76
N SER A 76 11.95 7.86 0.13
CA SER A 76 12.28 8.45 -1.17
C SER A 76 13.31 7.60 -1.93
N VAL A 77 13.41 7.83 -3.24
CA VAL A 77 14.40 7.17 -4.11
C VAL A 77 15.48 8.21 -4.43
N GLY A 78 16.63 8.10 -3.77
CA GLY A 78 17.76 9.01 -3.94
C GLY A 78 18.51 8.81 -5.25
N GLY A 79 18.38 7.63 -5.87
CA GLY A 79 18.93 7.34 -7.19
C GLY A 79 18.79 5.87 -7.58
N ALA A 80 19.53 5.45 -8.62
CA ALA A 80 19.50 4.06 -9.07
C ALA A 80 19.97 3.06 -7.98
N THR A 81 20.91 3.46 -7.15
CA THR A 81 21.54 2.60 -6.14
C THR A 81 21.27 3.04 -4.70
N GLU A 82 20.39 4.01 -4.49
CA GLU A 82 20.19 4.65 -3.19
C GLU A 82 18.70 4.89 -2.90
N LEU A 83 18.30 4.55 -1.67
CA LEU A 83 16.98 4.81 -1.11
C LEU A 83 17.13 5.56 0.22
N GLU A 84 16.17 6.43 0.51
CA GLU A 84 15.93 6.88 1.86
C GLU A 84 14.92 5.93 2.51
N VAL A 85 15.30 5.32 3.62
CA VAL A 85 14.55 4.33 4.37
C VAL A 85 14.32 4.80 5.79
N SER A 86 13.23 4.33 6.40
CA SER A 86 12.87 4.70 7.76
C SER A 86 12.23 3.55 8.50
N VAL A 87 12.38 3.53 9.82
CA VAL A 87 11.41 2.84 10.69
C VAL A 87 10.03 3.46 10.44
N LEU A 88 8.97 2.65 10.50
CA LEU A 88 7.61 3.08 10.20
C LEU A 88 7.22 4.34 10.98
N ARG A 89 7.00 5.43 10.25
CA ARG A 89 6.56 6.72 10.81
C ARG A 89 5.07 6.75 11.13
N ALA A 90 4.71 7.65 12.05
CA ALA A 90 3.32 7.92 12.42
C ALA A 90 2.49 8.41 11.22
N ASP A 91 3.08 9.29 10.39
CA ASP A 91 2.49 9.82 9.17
C ASP A 91 3.60 10.24 8.17
N GLU A 92 3.19 10.57 6.94
CA GLU A 92 4.12 10.88 5.83
C GLU A 92 4.88 12.20 6.03
N SER A 93 4.40 13.09 6.90
CA SER A 93 5.04 14.39 7.19
C SER A 93 6.07 14.31 8.30
N ALA A 94 6.07 13.23 9.10
CA ALA A 94 7.06 13.02 10.13
C ALA A 94 8.47 12.83 9.53
N ALA A 95 9.49 13.25 10.27
CA ALA A 95 10.88 13.05 9.86
C ALA A 95 11.23 11.55 9.78
N PRO A 96 12.06 11.14 8.80
CA PRO A 96 12.61 9.79 8.73
C PRO A 96 13.35 9.39 10.02
N ILE A 97 13.09 8.18 10.48
CA ILE A 97 13.65 7.58 11.69
C ILE A 97 14.78 6.64 11.27
N ALA A 98 16.00 6.98 11.68
CA ALA A 98 17.21 6.22 11.35
C ALA A 98 17.16 4.77 11.85
N LEU A 99 17.77 3.89 11.07
CA LEU A 99 18.02 2.50 11.43
C LEU A 99 19.37 2.39 12.13
N VAL A 100 19.69 1.20 12.63
CA VAL A 100 21.06 0.86 13.04
C VAL A 100 21.93 0.79 11.78
N ASP A 101 23.09 1.43 11.81
CA ASP A 101 24.06 1.36 10.72
C ASP A 101 24.52 -0.09 10.51
N GLY A 102 24.70 -0.47 9.25
CA GLY A 102 25.01 -1.85 8.90
C GLY A 102 25.64 -1.99 7.51
N SER A 103 26.33 -3.10 7.29
CA SER A 103 26.92 -3.45 6.00
C SER A 103 26.66 -4.91 5.67
N ALA A 104 26.88 -5.30 4.42
CA ALA A 104 26.55 -6.64 3.92
C ALA A 104 25.06 -7.02 4.09
N ILE A 105 24.18 -6.02 4.04
CA ILE A 105 22.74 -6.18 4.24
C ILE A 105 22.13 -6.92 3.04
N ILE A 106 21.33 -7.94 3.34
CA ILE A 106 20.43 -8.59 2.39
C ILE A 106 19.18 -7.74 2.31
N TYR A 107 18.69 -7.48 1.11
CA TYR A 107 17.52 -6.65 0.91
C TYR A 107 16.54 -7.24 -0.10
N ARG A 108 15.28 -6.86 0.07
CA ARG A 108 14.20 -7.17 -0.85
C ARG A 108 13.15 -6.07 -0.83
N VAL A 109 12.79 -5.56 -2.00
CA VAL A 109 11.65 -4.65 -2.18
C VAL A 109 10.49 -5.46 -2.75
N CYS A 110 9.38 -5.49 -2.03
CA CYS A 110 8.16 -6.21 -2.41
C CYS A 110 7.02 -5.20 -2.50
N SER A 111 6.15 -5.36 -3.49
CA SER A 111 5.00 -4.45 -3.66
C SER A 111 3.71 -5.18 -3.95
N TYR A 112 2.65 -4.77 -3.25
CA TYR A 112 1.27 -5.20 -3.47
C TYR A 112 0.50 -4.18 -4.32
N GLN A 113 1.22 -3.35 -5.10
CA GLN A 113 0.65 -2.43 -6.08
C GLN A 113 -0.35 -3.09 -7.03
N PRO A 114 -0.15 -4.33 -7.54
CA PRO A 114 -1.16 -4.97 -8.39
C PRO A 114 -2.52 -5.13 -7.69
N GLN A 115 -2.53 -5.58 -6.43
CA GLN A 115 -3.77 -5.75 -5.66
C GLN A 115 -4.38 -4.39 -5.29
N SER A 116 -3.57 -3.44 -4.84
CA SER A 116 -4.09 -2.12 -4.45
C SER A 116 -4.60 -1.30 -5.63
N SER A 117 -4.04 -1.49 -6.84
CA SER A 117 -4.54 -0.87 -8.08
C SER A 117 -5.90 -1.42 -8.49
N GLU A 118 -6.13 -2.72 -8.29
CA GLU A 118 -7.46 -3.32 -8.52
C GLU A 118 -8.49 -2.74 -7.53
N VAL A 119 -8.10 -2.60 -6.25
CA VAL A 119 -8.95 -1.96 -5.23
C VAL A 119 -9.25 -0.51 -5.56
N PHE A 120 -8.29 0.22 -6.11
CA PHE A 120 -8.49 1.59 -6.57
C PHE A 120 -9.61 1.69 -7.62
N LEU A 121 -9.58 0.82 -8.63
CA LEU A 121 -10.63 0.78 -9.65
C LEU A 121 -12.00 0.43 -9.05
N GLN A 122 -12.05 -0.55 -8.14
CA GLN A 122 -13.29 -0.95 -7.47
C GLN A 122 -13.88 0.18 -6.62
N LEU A 123 -13.05 0.88 -5.84
CA LEU A 123 -13.50 2.00 -5.03
C LEU A 123 -13.91 3.20 -5.87
N ALA A 124 -13.15 3.53 -6.91
CA ALA A 124 -13.53 4.57 -7.86
C ALA A 124 -14.88 4.26 -8.50
N ALA A 125 -15.10 3.03 -8.95
CA ALA A 125 -16.38 2.58 -9.50
C ALA A 125 -17.52 2.67 -8.48
N HIS A 126 -17.28 2.28 -7.22
CA HIS A 126 -18.28 2.35 -6.14
C HIS A 126 -18.81 3.77 -5.92
N PHE A 127 -17.95 4.78 -6.05
CA PHE A 127 -18.31 6.19 -5.90
C PHE A 127 -18.65 6.89 -7.23
N ASP A 128 -18.79 6.14 -8.33
CA ASP A 128 -19.05 6.68 -9.68
C ASP A 128 -17.98 7.69 -10.15
N LEU A 129 -16.72 7.43 -9.80
CA LEU A 129 -15.55 8.21 -10.16
C LEU A 129 -14.75 7.54 -11.29
N ARG A 130 -14.24 8.35 -12.22
CA ARG A 130 -13.24 7.92 -13.21
C ARG A 130 -11.89 7.68 -12.52
N PRO A 131 -11.13 6.63 -12.90
CA PRO A 131 -11.37 5.75 -14.05
C PRO A 131 -12.25 4.52 -13.78
N GLY A 132 -12.70 4.28 -12.54
CA GLY A 132 -13.49 3.09 -12.20
C GLY A 132 -14.88 3.07 -12.85
N SER A 133 -15.50 4.24 -13.04
CA SER A 133 -16.70 4.45 -13.85
C SER A 133 -16.34 5.34 -15.05
N PRO A 134 -16.16 4.78 -16.26
CA PRO A 134 -15.75 5.56 -17.43
C PRO A 134 -16.70 6.71 -17.79
N ASP A 135 -18.00 6.50 -17.59
CA ASP A 135 -19.06 7.50 -17.80
C ASP A 135 -19.30 8.38 -16.56
N GLY A 136 -18.53 8.16 -15.49
CA GLY A 136 -18.60 8.90 -14.24
C GLY A 136 -18.39 10.39 -14.47
N LYS A 137 -19.25 11.21 -13.87
CA LYS A 137 -19.20 12.66 -14.02
C LYS A 137 -17.90 13.25 -13.45
N TYR A 138 -17.39 12.65 -12.38
CA TYR A 138 -16.22 13.12 -11.64
C TYR A 138 -15.04 12.17 -11.81
N SER A 139 -13.84 12.66 -11.59
CA SER A 139 -12.61 11.88 -11.51
C SER A 139 -12.15 11.75 -10.06
N VAL A 140 -11.24 10.83 -9.80
CA VAL A 140 -10.58 10.74 -8.50
C VAL A 140 -9.78 12.02 -8.17
N ASP A 141 -9.28 12.73 -9.19
CA ASP A 141 -8.52 13.97 -9.00
C ASP A 141 -9.42 15.12 -8.51
N ASP A 142 -10.75 15.00 -8.67
CA ASP A 142 -11.73 15.99 -8.19
C ASP A 142 -12.10 15.78 -6.70
N VAL A 143 -11.55 14.76 -6.04
CA VAL A 143 -11.85 14.43 -4.64
C VAL A 143 -11.03 15.30 -3.68
N LEU A 144 -11.71 16.06 -2.81
CA LEU A 144 -11.08 16.99 -1.86
C LEU A 144 -10.20 16.30 -0.81
N ASP A 145 -10.62 15.13 -0.33
CA ASP A 145 -9.89 14.37 0.68
C ASP A 145 -9.92 12.88 0.37
N VAL A 146 -8.85 12.40 -0.26
CA VAL A 146 -8.66 10.98 -0.57
C VAL A 146 -8.23 10.15 0.65
N SER A 147 -7.81 10.79 1.75
CA SER A 147 -7.34 10.07 2.95
C SER A 147 -8.46 9.25 3.60
N VAL A 148 -9.72 9.67 3.42
CA VAL A 148 -10.90 8.93 3.89
C VAL A 148 -11.08 7.58 3.20
N LEU A 149 -10.49 7.38 2.01
CA LEU A 149 -10.53 6.13 1.26
C LEU A 149 -9.34 5.21 1.59
N ARG A 150 -8.27 5.75 2.19
CA ARG A 150 -7.03 5.03 2.43
C ARG A 150 -7.22 3.78 3.28
N GLN A 151 -7.84 3.91 4.46
CA GLN A 151 -8.08 2.77 5.35
C GLN A 151 -8.96 1.70 4.68
N THR A 152 -10.01 2.14 3.97
CA THR A 152 -10.91 1.25 3.24
C THR A 152 -10.15 0.48 2.15
N ALA A 153 -9.28 1.15 1.41
CA ALA A 153 -8.44 0.55 0.39
C ALA A 153 -7.46 -0.49 0.98
N VAL A 154 -6.84 -0.20 2.13
CA VAL A 154 -5.96 -1.17 2.82
C VAL A 154 -6.71 -2.42 3.21
N TYR A 155 -7.87 -2.30 3.86
CA TYR A 155 -8.65 -3.46 4.28
C TYR A 155 -9.10 -4.32 3.10
N LYS A 156 -9.53 -3.68 2.00
CA LYS A 156 -9.87 -4.45 0.80
C LYS A 156 -8.64 -5.14 0.22
N THR A 157 -7.50 -4.46 0.16
CA THR A 157 -6.25 -5.01 -0.37
C THR A 157 -5.80 -6.23 0.44
N LEU A 158 -5.80 -6.13 1.77
CA LEU A 158 -5.50 -7.24 2.67
C LEU A 158 -6.47 -8.41 2.49
N SER A 159 -7.76 -8.13 2.31
CA SER A 159 -8.75 -9.20 2.07
C SER A 159 -8.45 -9.98 0.79
N ILE A 160 -8.00 -9.29 -0.27
CA ILE A 160 -7.63 -9.90 -1.55
C ILE A 160 -6.34 -10.70 -1.41
N ILE A 161 -5.30 -10.12 -0.80
CA ILE A 161 -4.01 -10.80 -0.58
C ILE A 161 -4.22 -12.13 0.15
N TYR A 162 -4.93 -12.11 1.28
CA TYR A 162 -5.17 -13.34 2.04
C TYR A 162 -6.07 -14.34 1.33
N ALA A 163 -7.04 -13.89 0.52
CA ALA A 163 -7.81 -14.79 -0.34
C ALA A 163 -6.90 -15.46 -1.39
N THR A 164 -5.96 -14.71 -1.97
CA THR A 164 -4.99 -15.24 -2.95
C THR A 164 -4.05 -16.25 -2.31
N ILE A 165 -3.51 -16.00 -1.10
CA ILE A 165 -2.66 -16.97 -0.38
C ILE A 165 -3.46 -18.25 -0.10
N CYS A 166 -4.73 -18.15 0.30
CA CYS A 166 -5.57 -19.31 0.58
C CYS A 166 -5.80 -20.21 -0.66
N GLY A 167 -5.76 -19.65 -1.86
CA GLY A 167 -5.90 -20.41 -3.11
C GLY A 167 -4.70 -21.31 -3.44
N SER A 168 -3.59 -21.19 -2.69
CA SER A 168 -2.46 -22.11 -2.80
C SER A 168 -2.70 -23.37 -1.95
N ASP A 169 -2.59 -24.54 -2.58
CA ASP A 169 -3.14 -25.84 -2.13
C ASP A 169 -2.46 -26.46 -0.88
N ASN A 170 -2.52 -25.82 0.29
CA ASN A 170 -1.94 -26.31 1.55
C ASN A 170 -2.96 -26.24 2.72
N ASP A 171 -2.99 -27.25 3.60
CA ASP A 171 -3.93 -27.34 4.75
C ASP A 171 -3.79 -26.20 5.79
N GLU A 172 -2.66 -25.50 5.80
CA GLU A 172 -2.40 -24.31 6.66
C GLU A 172 -3.21 -23.07 6.24
N THR A 173 -3.84 -23.08 5.06
CA THR A 173 -4.56 -21.95 4.46
C THR A 173 -5.89 -21.59 5.11
N LYS A 174 -6.46 -22.45 5.96
CA LYS A 174 -7.72 -22.14 6.66
C LYS A 174 -7.63 -20.87 7.49
N SER A 175 -6.47 -20.61 8.10
CA SER A 175 -6.21 -19.40 8.88
C SER A 175 -6.21 -18.13 8.02
N PHE A 176 -5.76 -18.21 6.76
CA PHE A 176 -5.76 -17.09 5.82
C PHE A 176 -7.15 -16.78 5.27
N TRP A 177 -8.00 -17.80 5.08
CA TRP A 177 -9.40 -17.54 4.75
C TRP A 177 -10.12 -16.75 5.85
N GLU A 178 -9.86 -17.08 7.12
CA GLU A 178 -10.42 -16.33 8.26
C GLU A 178 -9.92 -14.88 8.29
N LYS A 179 -8.62 -14.66 8.06
CA LYS A 179 -8.07 -13.30 7.90
C LYS A 179 -8.70 -12.54 6.74
N SER A 180 -8.88 -13.18 5.57
CA SER A 180 -9.54 -12.56 4.43
C SER A 180 -10.97 -12.11 4.77
N ARG A 181 -11.75 -12.97 5.45
CA ARG A 181 -13.09 -12.64 5.93
C ARG A 181 -13.09 -11.52 6.97
N TYR A 182 -12.13 -11.54 7.89
CA TYR A 182 -11.97 -10.49 8.90
C TYR A 182 -11.75 -9.12 8.25
N TYR A 183 -10.79 -9.01 7.32
CA TYR A 183 -10.52 -7.77 6.61
C TYR A 183 -11.67 -7.36 5.68
N THR A 184 -12.41 -8.31 5.10
CA THR A 184 -13.65 -8.01 4.37
C THR A 184 -14.68 -7.33 5.27
N GLY A 185 -14.89 -7.84 6.49
CA GLY A 185 -15.81 -7.21 7.44
C GLY A 185 -15.36 -5.83 7.93
N LEU A 186 -14.05 -5.60 8.07
CA LEU A 186 -13.51 -4.27 8.35
C LEU A 186 -13.68 -3.31 7.18
N TYR A 187 -13.44 -3.78 5.96
CA TYR A 187 -13.66 -3.05 4.72
C TYR A 187 -15.11 -2.56 4.61
N GLU A 188 -16.10 -3.44 4.78
CA GLU A 188 -17.51 -3.08 4.68
C GLU A 188 -17.90 -1.99 5.70
N LYS A 189 -17.43 -2.11 6.94
CA LYS A 189 -17.66 -1.11 7.99
C LYS A 189 -16.96 0.21 7.69
N ALA A 190 -15.75 0.19 7.13
CA ALA A 190 -15.02 1.39 6.73
C ALA A 190 -15.72 2.09 5.56
N LEU A 191 -16.10 1.33 4.52
CA LEU A 191 -16.81 1.82 3.34
C LEU A 191 -18.11 2.53 3.72
N GLN A 192 -18.91 1.95 4.62
CA GLN A 192 -20.16 2.57 5.11
C GLN A 192 -19.96 3.94 5.78
N ARG A 193 -18.77 4.20 6.32
CA ARG A 193 -18.41 5.46 7.00
C ARG A 193 -17.77 6.47 6.05
N CYS A 194 -17.26 6.04 4.89
CA CYS A 194 -16.63 6.92 3.90
C CYS A 194 -17.64 7.92 3.33
N LYS A 195 -17.23 9.18 3.32
CA LYS A 195 -17.92 10.27 2.63
C LYS A 195 -16.93 10.92 1.68
N VAL A 196 -17.19 10.81 0.40
CA VAL A 196 -16.36 11.41 -0.65
C VAL A 196 -16.98 12.76 -0.99
N SER A 197 -16.20 13.82 -0.85
CA SER A 197 -16.57 15.19 -1.23
C SER A 197 -15.82 15.57 -2.50
N VAL A 198 -16.53 16.13 -3.47
CA VAL A 198 -16.01 16.52 -4.79
C VAL A 198 -16.16 18.03 -4.96
N ASP A 199 -15.11 18.67 -5.48
CA ASP A 199 -15.07 20.10 -5.82
C ASP A 199 -14.83 20.27 -7.32
N LEU A 200 -15.73 20.98 -7.99
CA LEU A 200 -15.66 21.29 -9.43
C LEU A 200 -15.09 22.67 -9.71
N GLY A 201 -15.06 23.55 -8.71
CA GLY A 201 -14.65 24.95 -8.82
C GLY A 201 -13.18 25.20 -8.50
N ASP A 202 -12.50 24.21 -7.90
CA ASP A 202 -11.17 24.36 -7.29
C ASP A 202 -11.15 25.52 -6.27
N ASP A 203 -12.29 25.72 -5.60
CA ASP A 203 -12.49 26.77 -4.58
C ASP A 203 -12.37 26.22 -3.16
N GLY A 204 -12.16 24.91 -3.02
CA GLY A 204 -12.05 24.18 -1.77
C GLY A 204 -13.39 23.86 -1.13
N VAL A 205 -14.52 24.11 -1.81
CA VAL A 205 -15.87 23.88 -1.31
C VAL A 205 -16.49 22.68 -2.03
N SER A 206 -17.10 21.78 -1.25
CA SER A 206 -17.73 20.57 -1.81
C SER A 206 -19.02 20.92 -2.57
N ASP A 207 -19.05 20.59 -3.86
CA ASP A 207 -20.23 20.65 -4.71
C ASP A 207 -21.11 19.40 -4.58
N SER A 208 -20.52 18.27 -4.20
CA SER A 208 -21.21 16.98 -4.13
C SER A 208 -20.60 16.08 -3.06
N ILE A 209 -21.48 15.44 -2.27
CA ILE A 209 -21.10 14.44 -1.26
C ILE A 209 -21.73 13.11 -1.60
N SER A 210 -20.90 12.08 -1.77
CA SER A 210 -21.33 10.69 -1.92
C SER A 210 -20.96 9.89 -0.67
N SER A 211 -21.90 9.07 -0.18
CA SER A 211 -21.71 8.23 1.00
C SER A 211 -21.55 6.78 0.58
N GLY A 212 -20.59 6.05 1.15
CA GLY A 212 -20.40 4.63 0.82
C GLY A 212 -21.59 3.75 1.21
N ALA A 213 -22.53 4.26 2.02
CA ALA A 213 -23.77 3.59 2.42
C ALA A 213 -24.96 3.83 1.46
N SER A 214 -24.80 4.52 0.33
CA SER A 214 -25.95 4.93 -0.49
C SER A 214 -26.67 3.76 -1.17
N VAL A 215 -27.95 3.59 -0.82
CA VAL A 215 -28.95 2.81 -1.57
C VAL A 215 -29.57 3.72 -2.62
N LYS A 216 -29.26 3.52 -3.90
CA LYS A 216 -29.94 4.24 -5.00
C LYS A 216 -31.30 3.57 -5.25
N LEU A 217 -32.35 4.12 -4.65
CA LEU A 217 -33.73 3.75 -4.99
C LEU A 217 -34.15 4.50 -6.27
N THR A 218 -34.22 3.80 -7.40
CA THR A 218 -34.84 4.32 -8.63
C THR A 218 -36.32 4.02 -8.61
N ARG A 219 -37.15 5.07 -8.73
CA ARG A 219 -38.61 4.96 -8.86
C ARG A 219 -38.95 4.57 -10.30
N GLY A 220 -39.67 3.45 -10.47
CA GLY A 220 -40.39 3.12 -11.70
C GLY A 220 -41.74 3.83 -11.75
#